data_AF-C6WKI5-F1
#
_entry.id   AF-C6WKI5-F1
#
_cell.length_a   1.000
_cell.length_b   1.000
_cell.length_c   1.000
_cell.angle_alpha   90.00
_cell.angle_beta   90.00
_cell.angle_gamma   90.00
#
_symmetry.space_group_name_H-M   'P 1'
#
loop_
_entity.id
_entity.type
_entity.pdbx_description
1 polymer ?
#
loop_
_entity_poly.entity_id
_entity_poly.type
_entity_poly.pdbx_seq_one_letter_code
_entity_poly.pdbx_strand_id
1 'polypeptide(L)' 'MKHNWRKASRSSSAGNCVEVARIPNGVLVRDSKNPNGPTLRFSAAAWGQTLKSTLES' A
#
# COMPACT_ATOMS: atom_id res chain seq x y z
N MET A 1 18.57 -0.60 1.46
CA MET A 1 17.62 0.37 2.05
C MET A 1 16.37 -0.40 2.47
N LYS A 2 16.02 -0.45 3.76
CA LYS A 2 14.83 -1.17 4.24
C LYS A 2 13.64 -0.20 4.24
N HIS A 3 12.65 -0.47 3.39
CA HIS A 3 11.37 0.24 3.47
C HIS A 3 10.59 -0.24 4.70
N ASN A 4 10.00 0.69 5.45
CA ASN A 4 9.21 0.35 6.63
C ASN A 4 7.78 -0.02 6.21
N TRP A 5 7.57 -1.31 5.91
CA TRP A 5 6.29 -1.84 5.46
C TRP A 5 5.29 -1.96 6.61
N ARG A 6 4.07 -1.47 6.39
CA ARG A 6 2.93 -1.69 7.28
C ARG A 6 1.88 -2.51 6.56
N LYS A 7 1.46 -3.60 7.21
CA LYS A 7 0.37 -4.47 6.76
C LYS A 7 -0.97 -3.82 7.10
N ALA A 8 -1.95 -3.91 6.20
CA ALA A 8 -3.30 -3.40 6.47
C ALA A 8 -3.95 -4.15 7.65
N SER A 9 -4.74 -3.44 8.47
CA SER A 9 -5.41 -4.01 9.66
C SER A 9 -6.57 -4.96 9.34
N ARG A 10 -7.15 -4.89 8.13
CA ARG A 10 -8.16 -5.85 7.63
C ARG A 10 -7.56 -7.07 6.91
N SER A 11 -6.29 -7.36 7.20
CA SER A 11 -5.57 -8.53 6.70
C SER A 11 -6.02 -9.79 7.44
N SER A 12 -7.26 -10.23 7.20
CA SER A 12 -7.73 -11.55 7.62
C SER A 12 -7.18 -12.61 6.66
N SER A 13 -7.17 -13.87 7.11
CA SER A 13 -6.75 -15.06 6.35
C SER A 13 -7.46 -15.28 5.01
N ALA A 14 -8.45 -14.43 4.66
CA ALA A 14 -9.22 -14.45 3.41
C ALA A 14 -8.53 -13.74 2.21
N GLY A 15 -7.26 -13.36 2.32
CA GLY A 15 -6.38 -13.43 1.15
C GLY A 15 -6.18 -12.19 0.27
N ASN A 16 -6.61 -10.99 0.67
CA ASN A 16 -6.34 -9.73 -0.05
C ASN A 16 -5.43 -8.80 0.77
N CYS A 17 -4.31 -9.33 1.24
CA CYS A 17 -3.43 -8.64 2.18
C CYS A 17 -2.44 -7.75 1.40
N VAL A 18 -2.66 -6.43 1.40
CA VAL A 18 -1.66 -5.48 0.87
C VAL A 18 -0.79 -4.89 1.99
N GLU A 19 0.47 -4.61 1.66
CA GLU A 19 1.40 -3.86 2.51
C GLU A 19 1.73 -2.52 1.85
N VAL A 20 1.89 -1.49 2.69
CA VAL A 20 2.25 -0.15 2.23
C VAL A 20 3.52 0.33 2.90
N ALA A 21 4.36 1.05 2.15
CA ALA A 21 5.53 1.72 2.70
C ALA A 21 5.58 3.17 2.25
N ARG A 22 5.86 4.07 3.20
CA ARG A 22 6.13 5.48 2.91
C ARG A 22 7.56 5.65 2.40
N ILE A 23 7.72 6.43 1.34
CA ILE A 23 9.01 6.83 0.78
C ILE A 23 9.02 8.36 0.58
N PRO A 24 10.20 9.01 0.44
CA PRO A 24 10.27 10.48 0.35
C PRO A 24 9.35 11.10 -0.72
N ASN A 25 9.13 10.40 -1.83
CA ASN A 25 8.36 10.92 -2.97
C ASN A 25 7.03 10.17 -3.19
N GLY A 26 6.47 9.50 -2.17
CA GLY A 26 5.18 8.82 -2.32
C GLY A 26 4.97 7.57 -1.45
N VAL A 27 4.17 6.66 -1.98
CA VAL A 27 3.78 5.42 -1.30
C VAL A 27 4.03 4.23 -2.22
N LEU A 28 4.60 3.18 -1.65
CA LEU A 28 4.71 1.88 -2.29
C LEU A 28 3.61 0.97 -1.76
N VAL A 29 2.99 0.21 -2.65
CA VAL A 29 1.98 -0.81 -2.34
C VAL A 29 2.43 -2.13 -2.95
N ARG A 30 2.42 -3.20 -2.16
CA ARG A 30 2.70 -4.54 -2.66
C ARG A 30 1.73 -5.54 -2.09
N ASP A 31 1.63 -6.68 -2.76
CA ASP A 31 0.93 -7.85 -2.23
C ASP A 31 1.78 -8.52 -1.13
N SER A 32 1.15 -8.81 0.02
CA SER A 32 1.85 -9.43 1.15
C SER A 32 2.27 -10.87 0.87
N LYS A 33 1.59 -11.56 -0.05
CA LYS A 33 1.86 -12.96 -0.40
C LYS A 33 3.02 -13.09 -1.39
N ASN A 34 3.30 -12.02 -2.14
CA ASN A 34 4.43 -11.94 -3.06
C ASN A 34 5.36 -10.76 -2.74
N PRO A 35 6.12 -10.81 -1.62
CA PRO A 35 6.96 -9.70 -1.17
C PRO A 35 8.13 -9.36 -2.10
N ASN A 36 8.53 -10.30 -2.96
CA ASN A 36 9.56 -10.12 -4.00
C ASN A 36 8.95 -9.77 -5.37
N GLY A 37 7.62 -9.69 -5.44
CA GLY A 37 6.89 -9.34 -6.65
C GLY A 37 6.95 -7.85 -6.99
N PRO A 38 6.30 -7.46 -8.10
CA PRO A 38 6.23 -6.07 -8.51
C PRO A 38 5.51 -5.21 -7.45
N THR A 39 6.06 -4.02 -7.22
CA THR A 39 5.52 -3.03 -6.28
C THR A 39 4.89 -1.88 -7.06
N LEU A 40 3.65 -1.53 -6.74
CA LEU A 40 2.99 -0.35 -7.28
C LEU A 40 3.50 0.90 -6.56
N ARG A 41 3.80 1.96 -7.32
CA ARG A 41 4.28 3.23 -6.78
C ARG A 41 3.29 4.34 -7.06
N PHE A 42 2.84 4.99 -6.00
CA PHE A 42 1.94 6.14 -6.06
C PHE A 42 2.71 7.39 -5.64
N SER A 43 2.46 8.50 -6.35
CA SER A 43 2.84 9.82 -5.83
C SER A 43 1.99 10.15 -4.59
N ALA A 44 2.48 11.06 -3.73
CA ALA A 44 1.72 11.49 -2.56
C ALA A 44 0.35 12.08 -2.95
N ALA A 45 0.28 12.81 -4.06
CA ALA A 45 -0.95 13.39 -4.58
C ALA A 45 -1.94 12.32 -5.05
N ALA A 46 -1.48 11.33 -5.82
CA ALA A 46 -2.33 10.23 -6.29
C ALA A 46 -2.86 9.39 -5.12
N TRP A 47 -2.00 9.09 -4.15
CA TRP A 47 -2.39 8.38 -2.93
C TRP A 47 -3.47 9.12 -2.15
N GLY A 48 -3.36 10.45 -2.04
CA GLY A 48 -4.37 11.29 -1.38
C GLY A 48 -5.74 11.28 -2.08
N GLN A 49 -5.76 11.25 -3.42
CA GLN A 49 -7.02 11.16 -4.18
C GLN A 49 -7.68 9.79 -4.01
N THR A 50 -6.91 8.70 -4.04
CA THR A 50 -7.44 7.35 -3.80
C THR A 50 -8.11 7.25 -2.42
N LEU A 51 -7.50 7.82 -1.39
CA LEU A 51 -8.07 7.81 -0.04
C LEU A 51 -9.36 8.62 0.07
N LYS A 52 -9.42 9.80 -0.58
CA LYS A 52 -10.65 10.61 -0.60
C LYS A 52 -11.82 9.87 -1.23
N SER A 53 -11.60 9.29 -2.41
CA SER A 53 -12.65 8.51 -3.11
C SER A 53 -13.13 7.29 -2.32
N THR A 54 -12.28 6.72 -1.45
CA THR A 54 -12.65 5.55 -0.62
C THR A 54 -13.45 5.95 0.62
N LEU A 55 -13.36 7.20 1.08
CA LEU A 55 -14.08 7.69 2.26
C LEU A 55 -15.50 8.20 1.94
N GLU A 56 -15.79 8.46 0.66
CA GLU A 56 -17.10 8.92 0.19
C GLU A 56 -17.99 7.80 -0.36
N SER A 57 -17.57 6.53 -0.22
CA SER A 57 -18.29 5.35 -0.75
C SER A 57 -18.73 4.37 0.33
#